data_AF-A0A4Q9MWJ1-F1
#
_entry.id   AF-A0A4Q9MWJ1-F1
#
_cell.length_a   1.000
_cell.length_b   1.000
_cell.length_c   1.000
_cell.angle_alpha   90.00
_cell.angle_beta   90.00
_cell.angle_gamma   90.00
#
_symmetry.space_group_name_H-M   'P 1'
#
loop_
_entity.id
_entity.type
_entity.pdbx_description
1 polymer ?
#
loop_
_entity_poly.entity_id
_entity_poly.type
_entity_poly.pdbx_seq_one_letter_code
_entity_poly.pdbx_strand_id
1 'polypeptide(L)'
;MVPHPLAEVQDVLYSIFSYLDSDLQVADNDDVSSELQSDAARSARHTLALLARVHRNFTWPAVTVLWKYLPSDRPLQILAGVHGIAQLLSTHTGEGCETGSCSSICGTGALKPETHMGWKRFQEYASLVRQIVVDPLVHGNLSISPPGLLNDSIWHQLTTSVLGCTPILPRLEAVVIKGAVDDDRSFDMGALSLTNPGIHKLIIDFTYPQPLPTVRRQRIQEVLQSAFAVCFSSTPNVEKLTIRSVLPLLDWKSLPISHVRLCQLKVNTLTSDPTDLLHLISLPNLEELSCRVAFQTAVYLEPFRFRKLHTLFVSGSWHSIRDNFLAHVDAPQLRALSIQTGKFPRGAEQMPQWSSQYLRTVPAAFPSITDFSWLCSQMKWVGGAVDTRATLAELLEPLAPLRMLRRFSVRFSGPTVVPYSSSDFEWIADTWPDLEAFTFVLDAIIATRDINIETVASFARRCARLRSLRIPQMIFKSTSDTIVDIHSQIPPTLRDLVIDNLFWQMEHEGVDMDEKEPLATLSLSFPSANVSLGRITHLPQLSTT
;
A
#
# COMPACT_ATOMS: atom_id res chain seq x y z
N MET A 1 -35.66 32.93 2.35
CA MET A 1 -35.16 32.24 1.15
C MET A 1 -35.27 30.75 1.41
N VAL A 2 -36.17 30.07 0.71
CA VAL A 2 -36.32 28.61 0.78
C VAL A 2 -35.21 28.00 -0.10
N PRO A 3 -34.38 27.05 0.39
CA PRO A 3 -33.39 26.39 -0.45
C PRO A 3 -34.08 25.73 -1.64
N HIS A 4 -33.53 25.93 -2.85
CA HIS A 4 -34.12 25.39 -4.07
C HIS A 4 -33.96 23.85 -4.06
N PRO A 5 -35.04 23.08 -4.27
CA PRO A 5 -34.99 21.60 -4.25
C PRO A 5 -34.05 20.99 -5.32
N LEU A 6 -33.63 21.79 -6.31
CA LEU A 6 -32.66 21.39 -7.33
C LEU A 6 -31.22 21.26 -6.79
N ALA A 7 -30.86 21.99 -5.73
CA ALA A 7 -29.54 21.88 -5.11
C ALA A 7 -29.41 20.55 -4.34
N GLU A 8 -30.45 20.17 -3.60
CA GLU A 8 -30.50 18.91 -2.84
C GLU A 8 -30.39 17.69 -3.76
N VAL A 9 -30.99 17.73 -4.96
CA VAL A 9 -30.88 16.65 -5.95
C VAL A 9 -29.45 16.53 -6.51
N GLN A 10 -28.73 17.64 -6.69
CA GLN A 10 -27.35 17.59 -7.17
C GLN A 10 -26.38 17.02 -6.13
N ASP A 11 -26.58 17.33 -4.86
CA ASP A 11 -25.76 16.80 -3.76
C ASP A 11 -25.94 15.28 -3.60
N VAL A 12 -27.18 14.79 -3.71
CA VAL A 12 -27.47 13.35 -3.69
C VAL A 12 -26.82 12.64 -4.87
N LEU A 13 -26.92 13.20 -6.08
CA LEU A 13 -26.29 12.62 -7.27
C LEU A 13 -24.76 12.62 -7.18
N TYR A 14 -24.16 13.69 -6.64
CA TYR A 14 -22.73 13.73 -6.38
C TYR A 14 -22.30 12.64 -5.39
N SER A 15 -23.06 12.47 -4.30
CA SER A 15 -22.80 11.40 -3.32
C SER A 15 -22.89 10.01 -3.97
N ILE A 16 -23.94 9.73 -4.74
CA ILE A 16 -24.11 8.45 -5.45
C ILE A 16 -22.94 8.21 -6.42
N PHE A 17 -22.59 9.21 -7.22
CA PHE A 17 -21.49 9.08 -8.19
C PHE A 17 -20.12 8.96 -7.53
N SER A 18 -19.94 9.51 -6.33
CA SER A 18 -18.69 9.33 -5.57
C SER A 18 -18.45 7.88 -5.15
N TYR A 19 -19.50 7.04 -5.03
CA TYR A 19 -19.33 5.59 -4.83
C TYR A 19 -18.81 4.86 -6.07
N LEU A 20 -18.92 5.47 -7.25
CA LEU A 20 -18.30 4.98 -8.49
C LEU A 20 -16.83 5.45 -8.63
N ASP A 21 -16.35 6.32 -7.73
CA ASP A 21 -14.97 6.83 -7.72
C ASP A 21 -14.04 5.83 -7.01
N SER A 22 -13.88 4.64 -7.60
CA SER A 22 -13.05 3.55 -7.09
C SER A 22 -11.56 3.91 -7.01
N ASP A 23 -11.13 4.94 -7.75
CA ASP A 23 -9.73 5.31 -7.93
C ASP A 23 -9.09 5.89 -6.65
N LEU A 24 -9.89 6.41 -5.70
CA LEU A 24 -9.39 6.95 -4.43
C LEU A 24 -8.84 5.88 -3.47
N GLN A 25 -9.27 4.62 -3.58
CA GLN A 25 -8.81 3.53 -2.71
C GLN A 25 -7.53 2.85 -3.21
N VAL A 26 -7.18 3.04 -4.49
CA VAL A 26 -6.05 2.35 -5.15
C VAL A 26 -4.70 2.90 -4.66
N ALA A 27 -4.63 4.14 -4.19
CA ALA A 27 -3.38 4.80 -3.86
C ALA A 27 -2.74 4.35 -2.52
N ASP A 28 -3.52 3.77 -1.60
CA ASP A 28 -3.04 3.43 -0.25
C ASP A 28 -2.84 1.91 -0.01
N ASN A 29 -3.35 1.05 -0.90
CA ASN A 29 -3.17 -0.40 -0.80
C ASN A 29 -1.89 -0.84 -1.52
N ASP A 30 -0.87 -1.23 -0.76
CA ASP A 30 0.44 -1.69 -1.23
C ASP A 30 0.43 -3.12 -1.83
N ASP A 31 -0.74 -3.72 -2.10
CA ASP A 31 -0.87 -5.15 -2.43
C ASP A 31 -1.28 -5.45 -3.88
N VAL A 32 -0.84 -6.61 -4.38
CA VAL A 32 -0.67 -7.10 -5.77
C VAL A 32 -1.95 -7.13 -6.66
N SER A 33 -3.07 -6.54 -6.24
CA SER A 33 -4.38 -6.62 -6.92
C SER A 33 -4.63 -5.53 -7.98
N SER A 34 -3.59 -5.03 -8.64
CA SER A 34 -3.65 -3.85 -9.53
C SER A 34 -4.51 -4.03 -10.80
N GLU A 35 -4.49 -5.22 -11.42
CA GLU A 35 -5.18 -5.44 -12.71
C GLU A 35 -6.70 -5.47 -12.59
N LEU A 36 -7.25 -6.21 -11.63
CA LEU A 36 -8.70 -6.31 -11.40
C LEU A 36 -9.31 -4.96 -10.98
N GLN A 37 -8.56 -4.15 -10.23
CA GLN A 37 -8.99 -2.80 -9.84
C GLN A 37 -9.01 -1.85 -11.05
N SER A 38 -8.11 -2.05 -12.01
CA SER A 38 -8.07 -1.24 -13.24
C SER A 38 -9.31 -1.40 -14.12
N ASP A 39 -9.86 -2.62 -14.22
CA ASP A 39 -11.05 -2.89 -15.03
C ASP A 39 -12.32 -2.28 -14.41
N ALA A 40 -12.48 -2.41 -13.08
CA ALA A 40 -13.59 -1.80 -12.35
C ALA A 40 -13.56 -0.26 -12.47
N ALA A 41 -12.38 0.35 -12.30
CA ALA A 41 -12.20 1.79 -12.48
C ALA A 41 -12.55 2.25 -13.91
N ARG A 42 -12.09 1.51 -14.94
CA ARG A 42 -12.43 1.80 -16.34
C ARG A 42 -13.93 1.73 -16.60
N SER A 43 -14.61 0.71 -16.07
CA SER A 43 -16.07 0.55 -16.18
C SER A 43 -16.83 1.69 -15.50
N ALA A 44 -16.41 2.08 -14.30
CA ALA A 44 -17.03 3.17 -13.56
C ALA A 44 -16.89 4.52 -14.28
N ARG A 45 -15.69 4.83 -14.79
CA ARG A 45 -15.44 6.05 -15.59
C ARG A 45 -16.26 6.07 -16.88
N HIS A 46 -16.37 4.92 -17.57
CA HIS A 46 -17.22 4.80 -18.75
C HIS A 46 -18.69 5.09 -18.42
N THR A 47 -19.19 4.54 -17.30
CA THR A 47 -20.55 4.79 -16.81
C THR A 47 -20.77 6.28 -16.49
N LEU A 48 -19.84 6.94 -15.81
CA LEU A 48 -19.91 8.39 -15.54
C LEU A 48 -19.92 9.21 -16.83
N ALA A 49 -19.10 8.83 -17.83
CA ALA A 49 -19.09 9.50 -19.12
C ALA A 49 -20.42 9.35 -19.88
N LEU A 50 -21.06 8.17 -19.82
CA LEU A 50 -22.39 7.97 -20.38
C LEU A 50 -23.44 8.81 -19.65
N LEU A 51 -23.45 8.79 -18.32
CA LEU A 51 -24.38 9.59 -17.50
C LEU A 51 -24.23 11.08 -17.80
N ALA A 52 -23.00 11.56 -17.98
CA ALA A 52 -22.73 12.94 -18.33
C ALA A 52 -23.37 13.36 -19.68
N ARG A 53 -23.53 12.41 -20.61
CA ARG A 53 -24.08 12.63 -21.97
C ARG A 53 -25.60 12.47 -22.05
N VAL A 54 -26.21 11.67 -21.16
CA VAL A 54 -27.63 11.32 -21.24
C VAL A 54 -28.55 12.49 -20.85
N HIS A 55 -28.22 13.26 -19.80
CA HIS A 55 -29.10 14.33 -19.32
C HIS A 55 -28.34 15.50 -18.70
N ARG A 56 -28.81 16.73 -18.93
CA ARG A 56 -28.17 17.98 -18.44
C ARG A 56 -28.00 18.02 -16.92
N ASN A 57 -28.96 17.46 -16.18
CA ASN A 57 -28.89 17.39 -14.70
C ASN A 57 -27.82 16.41 -14.20
N PHE A 58 -27.44 15.42 -15.02
CA PHE A 58 -26.36 14.47 -14.68
C PHE A 58 -25.00 14.95 -15.20
N THR A 59 -24.98 15.78 -16.24
CA THR A 59 -23.75 16.29 -16.87
C THR A 59 -22.78 16.85 -15.84
N TRP A 60 -23.20 17.83 -15.04
CA TRP A 60 -22.27 18.50 -14.14
C TRP A 60 -21.79 17.63 -12.95
N PRO A 61 -22.67 16.90 -12.22
CA PRO A 61 -22.22 15.98 -11.18
C PRO A 61 -21.30 14.88 -11.72
N ALA A 62 -21.65 14.25 -12.85
CA ALA A 62 -20.86 13.18 -13.43
C ALA A 62 -19.50 13.68 -13.97
N VAL A 63 -19.47 14.85 -14.62
CA VAL A 63 -18.23 15.52 -15.04
C VAL A 63 -17.36 15.88 -13.84
N THR A 64 -17.95 16.41 -12.77
CA THR A 64 -17.21 16.78 -11.55
C THR A 64 -16.50 15.57 -10.97
N VAL A 65 -17.18 14.42 -10.86
CA VAL A 65 -16.55 13.18 -10.38
C VAL A 65 -15.50 12.67 -11.38
N LEU A 66 -15.83 12.62 -12.67
CA LEU A 66 -14.92 12.11 -13.72
C LEU A 66 -13.61 12.89 -13.82
N TRP A 67 -13.64 14.20 -13.57
CA TRP A 67 -12.48 15.10 -13.63
C TRP A 67 -11.78 15.27 -12.28
N LYS A 68 -12.38 14.86 -11.16
CA LYS A 68 -11.76 14.92 -9.84
C LYS A 68 -10.45 14.13 -9.79
N TYR A 69 -10.44 12.95 -10.39
CA TYR A 69 -9.25 12.12 -10.57
C TYR A 69 -8.95 11.90 -12.06
N LEU A 70 -7.73 12.21 -12.47
CA LEU A 70 -7.25 11.98 -13.82
C LEU A 70 -6.15 10.89 -13.85
N PRO A 71 -6.36 9.77 -14.58
CA PRO A 71 -5.41 8.65 -14.62
C PRO A 71 -4.17 8.92 -15.51
N SER A 72 -4.18 10.05 -16.23
CA SER A 72 -3.08 10.62 -16.99
C SER A 72 -3.37 12.10 -17.24
N ASP A 73 -2.40 12.84 -17.75
CA ASP A 73 -2.56 14.22 -18.23
C ASP A 73 -3.18 14.32 -19.63
N ARG A 74 -3.32 13.19 -20.35
CA ARG A 74 -3.92 13.12 -21.70
C ARG A 74 -5.30 13.77 -21.82
N PRO A 75 -6.26 13.62 -20.88
CA PRO A 75 -7.54 14.32 -20.95
C PRO A 75 -7.39 15.85 -20.96
N LEU A 76 -6.40 16.39 -20.24
CA LEU A 76 -6.12 17.83 -20.25
C LEU A 76 -5.49 18.25 -21.59
N GLN A 77 -4.59 17.43 -22.17
CA GLN A 77 -4.03 17.71 -23.50
C GLN A 77 -5.13 17.70 -24.58
N ILE A 78 -6.04 16.72 -24.55
CA ILE A 78 -7.19 16.65 -25.45
C ILE A 78 -8.08 17.88 -25.28
N LEU A 79 -8.38 18.26 -24.04
CA LEU A 79 -9.18 19.43 -23.74
C LEU A 79 -8.53 20.72 -24.27
N ALA A 80 -7.22 20.87 -24.09
CA ALA A 80 -6.45 21.98 -24.65
C ALA A 80 -6.53 21.99 -26.19
N GLY A 81 -6.44 20.82 -26.82
CA GLY A 81 -6.58 20.68 -28.27
C GLY A 81 -7.96 21.03 -28.80
N VAL A 82 -9.02 20.49 -28.19
CA VAL A 82 -10.42 20.75 -28.56
C VAL A 82 -10.77 22.23 -28.44
N HIS A 83 -10.17 22.91 -27.46
CA HIS A 83 -10.38 24.34 -27.25
C HIS A 83 -9.47 25.24 -28.08
N GLY A 84 -8.58 24.68 -28.92
CA GLY A 84 -7.67 25.44 -29.76
C GLY A 84 -6.46 26.05 -29.04
N ILE A 85 -6.26 25.69 -27.77
CA ILE A 85 -5.11 26.14 -26.95
C ILE A 85 -3.82 25.49 -27.45
N ALA A 86 -3.91 24.21 -27.84
CA ALA A 86 -2.78 23.45 -28.36
C ALA A 86 -3.14 22.71 -29.66
N GLN A 87 -2.11 22.41 -30.46
CA GLN A 87 -2.19 21.60 -31.65
C GLN A 87 -1.77 20.18 -31.28
N LEU A 88 -2.74 19.26 -31.30
CA LEU A 88 -2.49 17.82 -31.16
C LEU A 88 -1.96 17.31 -32.50
N LEU A 89 -0.65 17.18 -32.65
CA LEU A 89 -0.07 16.53 -33.81
C LEU A 89 -0.29 15.03 -33.66
N SER A 90 -1.22 14.49 -34.44
CA SER A 90 -1.40 13.05 -34.57
C SER A 90 -0.23 12.52 -35.40
N THR A 91 0.83 12.06 -34.75
CA THR A 91 1.88 11.32 -35.43
C THR A 91 1.30 9.98 -35.87
N HIS A 92 0.81 9.90 -37.10
CA HIS A 92 0.46 8.64 -37.76
C HIS A 92 1.76 7.86 -38.06
N THR A 93 2.40 7.34 -37.03
CA THR A 93 3.43 6.31 -37.20
C THR A 93 2.72 4.98 -37.40
N GLY A 94 2.96 4.34 -38.54
CA GLY A 94 2.33 3.09 -38.95
C GLY A 94 2.37 2.02 -37.85
N GLU A 95 1.22 1.36 -37.69
CA GLU A 95 0.95 0.08 -37.03
C GLU A 95 1.87 -0.30 -35.84
N GLY A 96 1.44 0.05 -34.61
CA GLY A 96 1.70 -0.82 -33.45
C GLY A 96 2.02 -0.17 -32.10
N CYS A 97 2.47 1.09 -32.05
CA CYS A 97 2.86 1.75 -30.79
C CYS A 97 2.11 3.07 -30.58
N GLU A 98 1.11 3.08 -29.70
CA GLU A 98 0.29 4.27 -29.35
C GLU A 98 1.02 5.32 -28.47
N THR A 99 2.33 5.24 -28.32
CA THR A 99 3.03 5.86 -27.19
C THR A 99 3.86 7.08 -27.57
N GLY A 100 3.18 8.16 -27.96
CA GLY A 100 3.75 9.51 -27.89
C GLY A 100 3.19 10.49 -28.91
N SER A 101 2.07 11.16 -28.61
CA SER A 101 1.65 12.32 -29.39
C SER A 101 2.37 13.57 -28.87
N CYS A 102 3.30 14.10 -29.66
CA CYS A 102 3.89 15.41 -29.38
C CYS A 102 2.85 16.51 -29.62
N SER A 103 2.49 17.24 -28.57
CA SER A 103 1.59 18.40 -28.67
C SER A 103 2.41 19.70 -28.61
N SER A 104 2.14 20.63 -29.53
CA SER A 104 2.76 21.96 -29.53
C SER A 104 1.69 23.03 -29.38
N ILE A 105 1.99 24.17 -28.75
CA ILE A 105 1.01 25.27 -28.61
C ILE A 105 0.70 25.90 -29.99
N CYS A 106 -0.59 26.17 -30.24
CA CYS A 106 -1.03 26.85 -31.45
C CYS A 106 -0.57 28.31 -31.48
N GLY A 107 0.36 28.66 -32.36
CA GLY A 107 0.67 30.05 -32.70
C GLY A 107 1.65 30.72 -31.73
N THR A 108 2.81 31.12 -32.27
CA THR A 108 3.87 31.88 -31.57
C THR A 108 3.48 33.33 -31.25
N GLY A 109 2.24 33.75 -31.52
CA GLY A 109 1.73 35.09 -31.26
C GLY A 109 0.92 35.14 -29.96
N ALA A 110 1.57 35.45 -28.84
CA ALA A 110 1.01 35.91 -27.57
C ALA A 110 -0.47 35.55 -27.31
N LEU A 111 -0.73 34.25 -27.08
CA LEU A 111 -1.99 33.79 -26.49
C LEU A 111 -2.09 34.37 -25.07
N LYS A 112 -2.61 35.58 -24.91
CA LYS A 112 -3.02 36.05 -23.60
C LYS A 112 -4.20 35.17 -23.16
N PRO A 113 -4.11 34.44 -22.04
CA PRO A 113 -5.18 33.54 -21.59
C PRO A 113 -6.53 34.27 -21.44
N GLU A 114 -6.48 35.56 -21.11
CA GLU A 114 -7.63 36.45 -20.98
C GLU A 114 -8.42 36.66 -22.27
N THR A 115 -7.79 36.52 -23.44
CA THR A 115 -8.41 36.76 -24.76
C THR A 115 -8.85 35.49 -25.47
N HIS A 116 -8.43 34.31 -25.00
CA HIS A 116 -8.71 33.06 -25.67
C HIS A 116 -10.01 32.43 -25.15
N MET A 117 -11.03 32.38 -26.00
CA MET A 117 -12.38 31.87 -25.65
C MET A 117 -12.36 30.44 -25.08
N GLY A 118 -11.41 29.61 -25.52
CA GLY A 118 -11.23 28.25 -25.03
C GLY A 118 -10.62 28.15 -23.63
N TRP A 119 -9.94 29.19 -23.15
CA TRP A 119 -9.20 29.17 -21.89
C TRP A 119 -10.12 29.08 -20.66
N LYS A 120 -11.22 29.84 -20.66
CA LYS A 120 -12.20 29.82 -19.56
C LYS A 120 -12.78 28.41 -19.36
N ARG A 121 -13.14 27.74 -20.45
CA ARG A 121 -13.62 26.35 -20.43
C ARG A 121 -12.54 25.41 -19.92
N PHE A 122 -11.30 25.53 -20.41
CA PHE A 122 -10.19 24.72 -19.91
C PHE A 122 -10.00 24.87 -18.39
N GLN A 123 -10.00 26.11 -17.89
CA GLN A 123 -9.90 26.41 -16.46
C GLN A 123 -11.07 25.85 -15.64
N GLU A 124 -12.30 25.88 -16.16
CA GLU A 124 -13.46 25.28 -15.50
C GLU A 124 -13.20 23.80 -15.20
N TYR A 125 -12.77 23.01 -16.18
CA TYR A 125 -12.43 21.59 -15.97
C TYR A 125 -11.17 21.38 -15.13
N ALA A 126 -10.11 22.16 -15.39
CA ALA A 126 -8.85 22.10 -14.64
C ALA A 126 -9.06 22.37 -13.13
N SER A 127 -10.03 23.23 -12.79
CA SER A 127 -10.40 23.52 -11.41
C SER A 127 -11.14 22.38 -10.70
N LEU A 128 -11.64 21.39 -11.44
CA LEU A 128 -12.29 20.19 -10.88
C LEU A 128 -11.25 19.14 -10.45
N VAL A 129 -10.06 19.16 -11.04
CA VAL A 129 -8.99 18.19 -10.77
C VAL A 129 -8.50 18.34 -9.32
N ARG A 130 -8.48 17.23 -8.60
CA ARG A 130 -7.92 17.08 -7.25
C ARG A 130 -6.73 16.13 -7.24
N GLN A 131 -6.75 15.13 -8.10
CA GLN A 131 -5.66 14.19 -8.24
C GLN A 131 -5.35 13.91 -9.70
N ILE A 132 -4.07 13.81 -10.01
CA ILE A 132 -3.59 13.48 -11.34
C ILE A 132 -2.43 12.49 -11.27
N VAL A 133 -2.41 11.58 -12.22
CA VAL A 133 -1.25 10.74 -12.50
C VAL A 133 -0.51 11.33 -13.68
N VAL A 134 0.80 11.52 -13.53
CA VAL A 134 1.68 12.11 -14.54
C VAL A 134 2.75 11.09 -14.88
N ASP A 135 2.95 10.84 -16.17
CA ASP A 135 4.10 10.08 -16.67
C ASP A 135 5.05 11.06 -17.37
N PRO A 136 6.15 11.45 -16.71
CA PRO A 136 7.11 12.38 -17.30
C PRO A 136 8.05 11.68 -18.29
N LEU A 137 7.96 10.36 -18.48
CA LEU A 137 8.86 9.64 -19.38
C LEU A 137 8.30 9.64 -20.80
N VAL A 138 9.02 10.31 -21.70
CA VAL A 138 8.67 10.37 -23.13
C VAL A 138 9.71 9.63 -23.97
N HIS A 139 9.28 8.94 -25.02
CA HIS A 139 10.20 8.31 -25.96
C HIS A 139 11.06 9.40 -26.61
N GLY A 140 12.38 9.32 -26.42
CA GLY A 140 13.31 10.18 -27.14
C GLY A 140 13.32 9.83 -28.62
N ASN A 141 13.57 10.81 -29.50
CA ASN A 141 13.92 10.48 -30.87
C ASN A 141 15.18 9.60 -30.84
N LEU A 142 15.09 8.38 -31.39
CA LEU A 142 16.01 7.23 -31.35
C LEU A 142 17.45 7.47 -31.86
N SER A 143 17.93 8.72 -31.89
CA SER A 143 19.22 9.12 -32.44
C SER A 143 20.17 9.55 -31.32
N ILE A 144 20.81 8.55 -30.70
CA ILE A 144 22.19 8.62 -30.19
C ILE A 144 22.43 9.43 -28.89
N SER A 145 21.46 10.17 -28.35
CA SER A 145 21.65 10.95 -27.11
C SER A 145 21.21 10.18 -25.86
N PRO A 146 21.96 10.28 -24.74
CA PRO A 146 21.58 9.67 -23.46
C PRO A 146 20.25 10.28 -22.93
N PRO A 147 19.56 9.59 -21.99
CA PRO A 147 18.36 10.12 -21.36
C PRO A 147 18.63 11.52 -20.80
N GLY A 148 17.92 12.51 -21.34
CA GLY A 148 18.10 13.92 -21.02
C GLY A 148 16.86 14.52 -20.37
N LEU A 149 17.01 15.75 -19.89
CA LEU A 149 15.90 16.60 -19.46
C LEU A 149 15.33 17.33 -20.69
N LEU A 150 14.05 17.11 -20.98
CA LEU A 150 13.33 17.82 -22.03
C LEU A 150 12.47 18.92 -21.39
N ASN A 151 12.47 20.10 -22.00
CA ASN A 151 11.63 21.24 -21.57
C ASN A 151 10.56 21.59 -22.61
N ASP A 152 10.38 20.77 -23.65
CA ASP A 152 9.63 21.19 -24.84
C ASP A 152 8.14 20.82 -24.80
N SER A 153 7.62 20.32 -23.67
CA SER A 153 6.21 19.94 -23.62
C SER A 153 5.26 21.12 -23.56
N ILE A 154 4.03 20.85 -23.99
CA ILE A 154 2.87 21.74 -23.89
C ILE A 154 2.75 22.37 -22.49
N TRP A 155 3.02 21.62 -21.42
CA TRP A 155 2.89 22.11 -20.05
C TRP A 155 3.95 23.14 -19.68
N HIS A 156 5.21 22.92 -20.10
CA HIS A 156 6.26 23.91 -19.93
C HIS A 156 5.93 25.19 -20.69
N GLN A 157 5.50 25.06 -21.95
CA GLN A 157 5.13 26.20 -22.79
C GLN A 157 3.93 26.97 -22.20
N LEU A 158 2.90 26.29 -21.70
CA LEU A 158 1.73 26.93 -21.07
C LEU A 158 2.13 27.69 -19.80
N THR A 159 3.00 27.11 -18.99
CA THR A 159 3.43 27.74 -17.73
C THR A 159 4.28 28.97 -18.01
N THR A 160 5.28 28.84 -18.88
CA THR A 160 6.22 29.92 -19.21
C THR A 160 5.60 31.05 -20.03
N SER A 161 4.72 30.71 -20.98
CA SER A 161 4.24 31.68 -21.99
C SER A 161 2.86 32.26 -21.70
N VAL A 162 2.01 31.54 -20.95
CA VAL A 162 0.58 31.89 -20.79
C VAL A 162 0.26 32.24 -19.34
N LEU A 163 0.65 31.38 -18.39
CA LEU A 163 0.18 31.46 -17.00
C LEU A 163 1.11 32.17 -16.02
N GLY A 164 2.41 32.24 -16.34
CA GLY A 164 3.43 32.73 -15.42
C GLY A 164 3.47 31.87 -14.15
N CYS A 165 3.16 32.47 -12.99
CA CYS A 165 3.14 31.78 -11.69
C CYS A 165 1.79 31.15 -11.35
N THR A 166 0.78 31.25 -12.21
CA THR A 166 -0.55 30.69 -11.93
C THR A 166 -0.55 29.19 -12.18
N PRO A 167 -0.95 28.34 -11.22
CA PRO A 167 -0.98 26.90 -11.43
C PRO A 167 -2.02 26.50 -12.48
N ILE A 168 -1.65 25.54 -13.34
CA ILE A 168 -2.57 24.96 -14.35
C ILE A 168 -3.76 24.28 -13.67
N LEU A 169 -3.51 23.59 -12.55
CA LEU A 169 -4.49 22.83 -11.78
C LEU A 169 -4.67 23.47 -10.38
N PRO A 170 -5.45 24.56 -10.25
CA PRO A 170 -5.43 25.43 -9.06
C PRO A 170 -5.93 24.79 -7.76
N ARG A 171 -6.59 23.63 -7.85
CA ARG A 171 -7.12 22.90 -6.69
C ARG A 171 -6.52 21.49 -6.56
N LEU A 172 -5.35 21.27 -7.16
CA LEU A 172 -4.68 19.98 -7.08
C LEU A 172 -4.24 19.71 -5.64
N GLU A 173 -4.56 18.51 -5.17
CA GLU A 173 -4.36 18.05 -3.80
C GLU A 173 -3.36 16.90 -3.76
N ALA A 174 -3.38 16.03 -4.78
CA ALA A 174 -2.52 14.85 -4.88
C ALA A 174 -1.92 14.68 -6.27
N VAL A 175 -0.66 14.26 -6.33
CA VAL A 175 0.02 13.92 -7.59
C VAL A 175 0.69 12.56 -7.47
N VAL A 176 0.52 11.74 -8.51
CA VAL A 176 1.26 10.48 -8.69
C VAL A 176 2.16 10.64 -9.90
N ILE A 177 3.46 10.71 -9.69
CA ILE A 177 4.45 10.71 -10.76
C ILE A 177 4.88 9.26 -10.95
N LYS A 178 4.47 8.64 -12.05
CA LYS A 178 4.80 7.24 -12.35
C LYS A 178 5.60 7.12 -13.62
N GLY A 179 6.44 6.10 -13.72
CA GLY A 179 7.15 5.82 -14.96
C GLY A 179 7.81 4.45 -14.94
N ALA A 180 7.72 3.74 -16.06
CA ALA A 180 8.58 2.60 -16.33
C ALA A 180 9.84 3.12 -17.04
N VAL A 181 10.95 3.18 -16.31
CA VAL A 181 12.21 3.66 -16.88
C VAL A 181 12.78 2.59 -17.79
N ASP A 182 12.73 2.84 -19.08
CA ASP A 182 13.41 2.06 -20.10
C ASP A 182 14.56 2.88 -20.70
N ASP A 183 15.50 2.21 -21.37
CA ASP A 183 16.74 2.79 -21.89
C ASP A 183 16.51 3.98 -22.86
N ASP A 184 15.34 4.03 -23.53
CA ASP A 184 15.05 4.98 -24.62
C ASP A 184 14.19 6.19 -24.20
N ARG A 185 13.92 6.37 -22.91
CA ARG A 185 13.04 7.44 -22.43
C ARG A 185 13.79 8.63 -21.85
N SER A 186 13.39 9.82 -22.28
CA SER A 186 13.81 11.10 -21.70
C SER A 186 12.80 11.57 -20.66
N PHE A 187 13.24 12.43 -19.75
CA PHE A 187 12.38 12.99 -18.70
C PHE A 187 11.87 14.37 -19.11
N ASP A 188 10.58 14.50 -19.33
CA ASP A 188 9.90 15.77 -19.61
C ASP A 188 9.70 16.56 -18.31
N MET A 189 10.52 17.60 -18.13
CA MET A 189 10.41 18.54 -17.02
C MET A 189 9.13 19.37 -17.07
N GLY A 190 8.55 19.57 -18.24
CA GLY A 190 7.31 20.31 -18.36
C GLY A 190 6.13 19.59 -17.72
N ALA A 191 6.12 18.25 -17.70
CA ALA A 191 5.14 17.47 -16.97
C ALA A 191 5.10 17.81 -15.47
N LEU A 192 6.24 18.19 -14.87
CA LEU A 192 6.31 18.67 -13.48
C LEU A 192 5.65 20.04 -13.28
N SER A 193 5.40 20.80 -14.35
CA SER A 193 4.68 22.09 -14.27
C SER A 193 3.19 21.92 -13.93
N LEU A 194 2.67 20.70 -13.98
CA LEU A 194 1.34 20.37 -13.46
C LEU A 194 1.30 20.34 -11.93
N THR A 195 2.46 20.27 -11.26
CA THR A 195 2.55 20.35 -9.80
C THR A 195 2.33 21.79 -9.32
N ASN A 196 1.90 21.95 -8.08
CA ASN A 196 1.75 23.27 -7.47
C ASN A 196 1.84 23.22 -5.93
N PRO A 197 1.95 24.38 -5.28
CA PRO A 197 2.09 24.45 -3.82
C PRO A 197 0.89 23.95 -3.02
N GLY A 198 -0.27 23.71 -3.62
CA GLY A 198 -1.48 23.19 -2.96
C GLY A 198 -1.45 21.67 -2.73
N ILE A 199 -0.47 20.97 -3.32
CA ILE A 199 -0.32 19.52 -3.16
C ILE A 199 0.04 19.18 -1.71
N HIS A 200 -0.74 18.28 -1.11
CA HIS A 200 -0.46 17.71 0.21
C HIS A 200 -0.09 16.22 0.13
N LYS A 201 -0.38 15.52 -0.98
CA LYS A 201 0.02 14.12 -1.21
C LYS A 201 0.84 13.98 -2.49
N LEU A 202 2.08 13.48 -2.36
CA LEU A 202 2.97 13.22 -3.50
C LEU A 202 3.40 11.76 -3.50
N ILE A 203 3.14 11.05 -4.59
CA ILE A 203 3.59 9.68 -4.82
C ILE A 203 4.54 9.68 -6.02
N ILE A 204 5.72 9.10 -5.85
CA ILE A 204 6.73 8.91 -6.88
C ILE A 204 6.93 7.41 -7.06
N ASP A 205 6.56 6.85 -8.22
CA ASP A 205 6.56 5.42 -8.47
C ASP A 205 7.29 5.09 -9.77
N PHE A 206 8.54 4.66 -9.65
CA PHE A 206 9.38 4.34 -10.80
C PHE A 206 9.80 2.88 -10.77
N THR A 207 9.41 2.16 -11.81
CA THR A 207 9.81 0.78 -12.04
C THR A 207 10.98 0.73 -13.01
N TYR A 208 11.86 -0.25 -12.79
CA TYR A 208 13.13 -0.37 -13.51
C TYR A 208 13.33 -1.82 -13.95
N PRO A 209 13.75 -2.08 -15.19
CA PRO A 209 14.17 -3.40 -15.60
C PRO A 209 15.44 -3.79 -14.82
N GLN A 210 15.38 -4.93 -14.12
CA GLN A 210 16.51 -5.44 -13.34
C GLN A 210 17.26 -6.53 -14.14
N PRO A 211 18.61 -6.56 -14.12
CA PRO A 211 19.54 -5.62 -13.47
C PRO A 211 19.99 -4.47 -14.39
N LEU A 212 20.08 -3.24 -13.85
CA LEU A 212 20.67 -2.09 -14.56
C LEU A 212 22.21 -2.04 -14.42
N PRO A 213 22.96 -1.76 -15.51
CA PRO A 213 24.38 -1.45 -15.45
C PRO A 213 24.66 -0.23 -14.55
N THR A 214 25.74 -0.28 -13.74
CA THR A 214 26.09 0.76 -12.75
C THR A 214 26.22 2.16 -13.32
N VAL A 215 26.92 2.31 -14.45
CA VAL A 215 27.14 3.62 -15.11
C VAL A 215 25.81 4.24 -15.55
N ARG A 216 24.89 3.42 -16.07
CA ARG A 216 23.56 3.89 -16.50
C ARG A 216 22.70 4.28 -15.31
N ARG A 217 22.73 3.47 -14.26
CA ARG A 217 22.04 3.73 -12.99
C ARG A 217 22.38 5.12 -12.45
N GLN A 218 23.67 5.48 -12.47
CA GLN A 218 24.14 6.77 -11.99
C GLN A 218 23.60 7.94 -12.83
N ARG A 219 23.66 7.87 -14.16
CA ARG A 219 23.15 8.94 -15.02
C ARG A 219 21.64 9.17 -14.86
N ILE A 220 20.86 8.08 -14.85
CA ILE A 220 19.41 8.14 -14.64
C ILE A 220 19.12 8.76 -13.26
N GLN A 221 19.88 8.35 -12.24
CA GLN A 221 19.76 8.92 -10.91
C GLN A 221 20.03 10.43 -10.91
N GLU A 222 21.09 10.92 -11.55
CA GLU A 222 21.42 12.36 -11.62
C GLU A 222 20.31 13.18 -12.30
N VAL A 223 19.76 12.67 -13.41
CA VAL A 223 18.64 13.29 -14.14
C VAL A 223 17.39 13.35 -13.26
N LEU A 224 17.02 12.22 -12.63
CA LEU A 224 15.83 12.16 -11.78
C LEU A 224 16.00 13.00 -10.50
N GLN A 225 17.18 12.99 -9.87
CA GLN A 225 17.46 13.84 -8.70
C GLN A 225 17.31 15.32 -9.06
N SER A 226 17.82 15.73 -10.21
CA SER A 226 17.67 17.12 -10.70
C SER A 226 16.20 17.47 -10.94
N ALA A 227 15.45 16.56 -11.58
CA ALA A 227 14.02 16.74 -11.84
C ALA A 227 13.20 16.84 -10.54
N PHE A 228 13.44 15.91 -9.60
CA PHE A 228 12.70 15.89 -8.34
C PHE A 228 13.09 17.03 -7.41
N ALA A 229 14.32 17.56 -7.46
CA ALA A 229 14.66 18.80 -6.76
C ALA A 229 13.73 19.96 -7.17
N VAL A 230 13.40 20.07 -8.47
CA VAL A 230 12.44 21.07 -8.97
C VAL A 230 11.01 20.74 -8.50
N CYS A 231 10.61 19.48 -8.56
CA CYS A 231 9.29 19.04 -8.07
C CYS A 231 9.10 19.36 -6.57
N PHE A 232 10.07 19.02 -5.73
CA PHE A 232 10.02 19.23 -4.28
C PHE A 232 10.03 20.72 -3.91
N SER A 233 10.83 21.54 -4.58
CA SER A 233 10.78 22.99 -4.36
C SER A 233 9.44 23.62 -4.76
N SER A 234 8.71 23.01 -5.69
CA SER A 234 7.38 23.45 -6.13
C SER A 234 6.22 22.95 -5.24
N THR A 235 6.50 22.05 -4.29
CA THR A 235 5.49 21.36 -3.47
C THR A 235 5.76 21.44 -1.95
N PRO A 236 6.02 22.64 -1.39
CA PRO A 236 6.44 22.80 0.01
C PRO A 236 5.40 22.37 1.06
N ASN A 237 4.13 22.21 0.66
CA ASN A 237 3.04 21.83 1.56
C ASN A 237 2.75 20.33 1.61
N VAL A 238 3.61 19.48 1.02
CA VAL A 238 3.41 18.02 1.07
C VAL A 238 3.41 17.54 2.53
N GLU A 239 2.32 16.88 2.90
CA GLU A 239 2.11 16.22 4.20
C GLU A 239 2.38 14.72 4.09
N LYS A 240 2.10 14.13 2.93
CA LYS A 240 2.22 12.70 2.65
C LYS A 240 3.12 12.46 1.45
N LEU A 241 4.29 11.86 1.67
CA LEU A 241 5.25 11.55 0.62
C LEU A 241 5.46 10.04 0.53
N THR A 242 5.26 9.48 -0.66
CA THR A 242 5.54 8.07 -0.96
C THR A 242 6.53 7.97 -2.12
N ILE A 243 7.61 7.23 -1.96
CA ILE A 243 8.64 7.02 -2.98
C ILE A 243 8.89 5.53 -3.15
N ARG A 244 8.39 5.01 -4.25
CA ARG A 244 8.60 3.64 -4.75
C ARG A 244 9.63 3.69 -5.86
N SER A 245 10.89 3.84 -5.47
CA SER A 245 12.03 3.83 -6.39
C SER A 245 13.19 3.06 -5.76
N VAL A 246 14.01 2.41 -6.59
CA VAL A 246 15.28 1.79 -6.16
C VAL A 246 16.46 2.77 -6.23
N LEU A 247 16.24 3.95 -6.80
CA LEU A 247 17.22 5.03 -6.87
C LEU A 247 16.99 6.01 -5.71
N PRO A 248 18.08 6.57 -5.15
CA PRO A 248 17.96 7.60 -4.13
C PRO A 248 17.55 8.92 -4.78
N LEU A 249 16.25 9.25 -4.71
CA LEU A 249 15.68 10.45 -5.33
C LEU A 249 15.61 11.66 -4.39
N LEU A 250 15.80 11.45 -3.08
CA LEU A 250 15.67 12.47 -2.07
C LEU A 250 17.02 13.07 -1.67
N ASP A 251 17.03 14.39 -1.53
CA ASP A 251 18.03 15.07 -0.71
C ASP A 251 17.53 15.10 0.74
N TRP A 252 17.98 14.11 1.52
CA TRP A 252 17.59 13.96 2.91
C TRP A 252 17.93 15.19 3.75
N LYS A 253 19.02 15.90 3.43
CA LYS A 253 19.50 17.07 4.20
C LYS A 253 18.52 18.24 4.13
N SER A 254 17.95 18.50 2.97
CA SER A 254 17.02 19.62 2.76
C SER A 254 15.57 19.27 3.07
N LEU A 255 15.20 17.99 3.15
CA LEU A 255 13.82 17.55 3.36
C LEU A 255 13.18 18.16 4.63
N PRO A 256 13.82 18.18 5.82
CA PRO A 256 13.21 18.74 7.02
C PRO A 256 12.96 20.25 6.97
N ILE A 257 13.76 20.96 6.16
CA ILE A 257 13.67 22.42 6.02
C ILE A 257 12.61 22.77 4.97
N SER A 258 12.58 22.03 3.86
CA SER A 258 11.67 22.29 2.73
C SER A 258 10.25 21.79 2.97
N HIS A 259 10.06 20.73 3.77
CA HIS A 259 8.78 20.06 3.96
C HIS A 259 8.42 19.92 5.44
N VAL A 260 8.34 21.05 6.15
CA VAL A 260 8.05 21.10 7.60
C VAL A 260 6.69 20.48 7.98
N ARG A 261 5.77 20.37 7.03
CA ARG A 261 4.43 19.78 7.21
C ARG A 261 4.39 18.27 7.00
N LEU A 262 5.50 17.66 6.56
CA LEU A 262 5.55 16.23 6.29
C LEU A 262 5.26 15.43 7.55
N CYS A 263 4.16 14.69 7.52
CA CYS A 263 3.70 13.84 8.62
C CYS A 263 3.69 12.35 8.26
N GLN A 264 3.63 12.00 6.97
CA GLN A 264 3.74 10.63 6.51
C GLN A 264 4.83 10.50 5.45
N LEU A 265 5.78 9.60 5.69
CA LEU A 265 6.86 9.30 4.77
C LEU A 265 6.93 7.80 4.52
N LYS A 266 6.75 7.39 3.26
CA LYS A 266 6.92 6.01 2.81
C LYS A 266 8.03 5.95 1.76
N VAL A 267 9.11 5.21 2.02
CA VAL A 267 10.25 5.09 1.12
C VAL A 267 10.67 3.64 0.95
N ASN A 268 10.80 3.21 -0.30
CA ASN A 268 11.12 1.81 -0.59
C ASN A 268 12.54 1.41 -0.18
N THR A 269 13.48 2.34 -0.05
CA THR A 269 14.85 2.05 0.43
C THR A 269 15.43 3.30 1.06
N LEU A 270 15.84 3.19 2.32
CA LEU A 270 16.79 4.14 2.90
C LEU A 270 18.16 3.80 2.33
N THR A 271 18.79 4.84 1.81
CA THR A 271 20.14 4.88 1.26
C THR A 271 21.15 4.16 2.15
N SER A 272 22.28 3.74 1.55
CA SER A 272 23.36 3.06 2.29
C SER A 272 24.03 3.95 3.33
N ASP A 273 23.79 5.26 3.32
CA ASP A 273 24.35 6.21 4.28
C ASP A 273 23.45 6.30 5.53
N PRO A 274 23.93 5.88 6.69
CA PRO A 274 23.21 5.95 7.96
C PRO A 274 22.89 7.39 8.39
N THR A 275 23.65 8.38 7.92
CA THR A 275 23.40 9.79 8.27
C THR A 275 22.06 10.29 7.75
N ASP A 276 21.47 9.63 6.76
CA ASP A 276 20.14 9.95 6.26
C ASP A 276 19.04 9.74 7.32
N LEU A 277 19.26 8.83 8.28
CA LEU A 277 18.38 8.66 9.44
C LEU A 277 18.38 9.89 10.35
N LEU A 278 19.52 10.58 10.49
CA LEU A 278 19.63 11.80 11.29
C LEU A 278 18.83 12.96 10.68
N HIS A 279 18.60 12.92 9.38
CA HIS A 279 17.72 13.88 8.72
C HIS A 279 16.24 13.54 8.93
N LEU A 280 15.87 12.26 8.97
CA LEU A 280 14.50 11.84 9.26
C LEU A 280 14.03 12.26 10.66
N ILE A 281 14.89 12.14 11.67
CA ILE A 281 14.54 12.57 13.04
C ILE A 281 14.33 14.07 13.16
N SER A 282 14.87 14.84 12.21
CA SER A 282 14.72 16.29 12.16
C SER A 282 13.34 16.71 11.62
N LEU A 283 12.53 15.78 11.12
CA LEU A 283 11.16 16.05 10.68
C LEU A 283 10.25 16.29 11.89
N PRO A 284 9.74 17.52 12.10
CA PRO A 284 9.08 17.89 13.36
C PRO A 284 7.69 17.28 13.54
N ASN A 285 7.05 16.87 12.44
CA ASN A 285 5.67 16.41 12.39
C ASN A 285 5.51 14.97 11.93
N LEU A 286 6.60 14.19 11.83
CA LEU A 286 6.55 12.82 11.33
C LEU A 286 5.77 11.92 12.29
N GLU A 287 4.62 11.44 11.81
CA GLU A 287 3.68 10.57 12.52
C GLU A 287 3.70 9.13 11.99
N GLU A 288 3.98 8.96 10.69
CA GLU A 288 4.09 7.66 10.04
C GLU A 288 5.38 7.57 9.23
N LEU A 289 6.15 6.52 9.47
CA LEU A 289 7.35 6.18 8.71
C LEU A 289 7.24 4.77 8.18
N SER A 290 7.33 4.61 6.86
CA SER A 290 7.54 3.32 6.20
C SER A 290 8.86 3.34 5.47
N CYS A 291 9.75 2.40 5.78
CA CYS A 291 11.07 2.36 5.17
C CYS A 291 11.60 0.95 4.98
N ARG A 292 12.50 0.77 4.01
CA ARG A 292 13.36 -0.42 3.94
C ARG A 292 14.78 -0.10 4.36
N VAL A 293 15.29 -0.88 5.29
CA VAL A 293 16.64 -0.73 5.85
C VAL A 293 17.56 -1.75 5.17
N ALA A 294 18.54 -1.24 4.42
CA ALA A 294 19.45 -2.05 3.60
C ALA A 294 20.94 -1.71 3.85
N PHE A 295 21.31 -1.42 5.09
CA PHE A 295 22.71 -1.17 5.47
C PHE A 295 23.56 -2.43 5.33
N GLN A 296 24.67 -2.34 4.60
CA GLN A 296 25.59 -3.46 4.36
C GLN A 296 26.56 -3.68 5.53
N THR A 297 26.86 -2.64 6.30
CA THR A 297 27.78 -2.67 7.44
C THR A 297 27.06 -2.31 8.72
N ALA A 298 27.55 -2.83 9.85
CA ALA A 298 27.11 -2.34 11.16
C ALA A 298 27.55 -0.88 11.30
N VAL A 299 26.63 -0.01 11.69
CA VAL A 299 26.93 1.41 11.86
C VAL A 299 26.56 1.81 13.27
N TYR A 300 27.56 2.35 13.98
CA TYR A 300 27.33 3.00 15.26
C TYR A 300 26.54 4.29 15.02
N LEU A 301 25.25 4.24 15.33
CA LEU A 301 24.40 5.40 15.39
C LEU A 301 24.22 5.82 16.85
N GLU A 302 24.26 7.12 17.12
CA GLU A 302 23.77 7.61 18.40
C GLU A 302 22.26 7.35 18.49
N PRO A 303 21.72 7.02 19.68
CA PRO A 303 20.27 6.89 19.86
C PRO A 303 19.56 8.16 19.41
N PHE A 304 18.51 8.01 18.60
CA PHE A 304 17.75 9.11 18.03
C PHE A 304 16.27 9.00 18.32
N ARG A 305 15.61 10.14 18.52
CA ARG A 305 14.24 10.20 19.03
C ARG A 305 13.25 10.78 18.04
N PHE A 306 12.22 10.01 17.71
CA PHE A 306 11.04 10.51 17.00
C PHE A 306 9.97 10.97 18.00
N ARG A 307 9.64 12.27 17.97
CA ARG A 307 8.75 12.87 18.98
C ARG A 307 7.28 12.52 18.79
N LYS A 308 6.82 12.41 17.54
CA LYS A 308 5.41 12.25 17.16
C LYS A 308 5.13 10.96 16.38
N LEU A 309 6.09 10.06 16.26
CA LEU A 309 5.93 8.85 15.46
C LEU A 309 4.96 7.88 16.16
N HIS A 310 3.84 7.59 15.52
CA HIS A 310 2.80 6.69 16.00
C HIS A 310 2.80 5.36 15.25
N THR A 311 3.17 5.38 13.97
CA THR A 311 3.17 4.22 13.08
C THR A 311 4.54 4.06 12.43
N LEU A 312 5.12 2.86 12.58
CA LEU A 312 6.40 2.51 12.01
C LEU A 312 6.28 1.20 11.23
N PHE A 313 6.60 1.25 9.94
CA PHE A 313 6.77 0.09 9.09
C PHE A 313 8.23 0.00 8.67
N VAL A 314 8.89 -1.11 8.98
CA VAL A 314 10.28 -1.34 8.63
C VAL A 314 10.40 -2.65 7.88
N SER A 315 11.02 -2.61 6.70
CA SER A 315 11.36 -3.81 5.94
C SER A 315 12.88 -3.98 5.79
N GLY A 316 13.40 -5.20 5.63
CA GLY A 316 14.84 -5.39 5.52
C GLY A 316 15.34 -6.75 5.98
N SER A 317 16.66 -6.85 6.19
CA SER A 317 17.25 -7.99 6.87
C SER A 317 17.12 -7.83 8.39
N TRP A 318 17.04 -8.93 9.13
CA TRP A 318 16.95 -8.90 10.59
C TRP A 318 18.08 -8.11 11.26
N HIS A 319 19.32 -8.34 10.83
CA HIS A 319 20.50 -7.63 11.33
C HIS A 319 20.37 -6.12 11.05
N SER A 320 19.99 -5.75 9.83
CA SER A 320 19.83 -4.34 9.47
C SER A 320 18.70 -3.66 10.26
N ILE A 321 17.58 -4.35 10.48
CA ILE A 321 16.46 -3.80 11.23
C ILE A 321 16.80 -3.67 12.72
N ARG A 322 17.34 -4.72 13.35
CA ARG A 322 17.64 -4.67 14.80
C ARG A 322 18.85 -3.80 15.09
N ASP A 323 20.01 -4.17 14.56
CA ASP A 323 21.29 -3.59 14.98
C ASP A 323 21.45 -2.16 14.48
N ASN A 324 21.02 -1.88 13.24
CA ASN A 324 21.26 -0.58 12.63
C ASN A 324 20.06 0.36 12.71
N PHE A 325 18.90 -0.07 13.22
CA PHE A 325 17.72 0.77 13.28
C PHE A 325 17.01 0.69 14.63
N LEU A 326 16.32 -0.40 14.96
CA LEU A 326 15.48 -0.49 16.17
C LEU A 326 16.28 -0.32 17.48
N ALA A 327 17.53 -0.75 17.52
CA ALA A 327 18.40 -0.55 18.70
C ALA A 327 18.70 0.92 19.00
N HIS A 328 18.51 1.81 18.02
CA HIS A 328 18.84 3.23 18.12
C HIS A 328 17.61 4.14 18.11
N VAL A 329 16.41 3.60 17.88
CA VAL A 329 15.18 4.39 17.76
C VAL A 329 14.50 4.54 19.13
N ASP A 330 14.32 5.77 19.59
CA ASP A 330 13.41 6.14 20.67
C ASP A 330 12.12 6.73 20.08
N ALA A 331 11.00 6.03 20.20
CA ALA A 331 9.70 6.49 19.71
C ALA A 331 8.63 6.29 20.81
N PRO A 332 8.55 7.20 21.79
CA PRO A 332 7.73 7.00 22.99
C PRO A 332 6.22 7.03 22.72
N GLN A 333 5.80 7.55 21.56
CA GLN A 333 4.40 7.62 21.13
C GLN A 333 4.04 6.49 20.16
N LEU A 334 4.96 5.55 19.89
CA LEU A 334 4.74 4.49 18.93
C LEU A 334 3.63 3.54 19.41
N ARG A 335 2.60 3.38 18.57
CA ARG A 335 1.44 2.51 18.83
C ARG A 335 1.38 1.34 17.85
N ALA A 336 1.79 1.57 16.60
CA ALA A 336 1.78 0.57 15.55
C ALA A 336 3.19 0.30 15.03
N LEU A 337 3.61 -0.96 15.09
CA LEU A 337 4.88 -1.43 14.55
C LEU A 337 4.64 -2.60 13.60
N SER A 338 5.14 -2.47 12.38
CA SER A 338 5.14 -3.53 11.38
C SER A 338 6.56 -3.83 10.93
N ILE A 339 6.97 -5.09 11.06
CA ILE A 339 8.29 -5.57 10.68
C ILE A 339 8.13 -6.53 9.51
N GLN A 340 8.72 -6.20 8.36
CA GLN A 340 8.80 -7.09 7.22
C GLN A 340 10.24 -7.59 7.02
N THR A 341 10.47 -8.86 7.34
CA THR A 341 11.79 -9.45 7.21
C THR A 341 11.89 -10.30 5.95
N GLY A 342 13.00 -10.11 5.23
CA GLY A 342 13.37 -10.95 4.09
C GLY A 342 13.91 -12.31 4.51
N LYS A 343 14.75 -12.90 3.65
CA LYS A 343 15.38 -14.21 3.87
C LYS A 343 16.04 -14.29 5.25
N PHE A 344 15.75 -15.37 5.97
CA PHE A 344 16.53 -15.72 7.14
C PHE A 344 17.99 -15.97 6.76
N PRO A 345 18.93 -15.73 7.69
CA PRO A 345 20.28 -16.30 7.58
C PRO A 345 20.18 -17.83 7.39
N ARG A 346 21.24 -18.49 6.92
CA ARG A 346 21.18 -19.95 6.68
C ARG A 346 20.84 -20.69 7.99
N GLY A 347 19.89 -21.64 7.91
CA GLY A 347 19.50 -22.55 9.01
C GLY A 347 18.22 -22.11 9.74
N ALA A 348 17.04 -22.48 9.24
CA ALA A 348 15.78 -22.14 9.91
C ALA A 348 15.64 -22.78 11.30
N GLU A 349 16.41 -23.82 11.59
CA GLU A 349 16.55 -24.37 12.94
C GLU A 349 17.06 -23.35 13.99
N GLN A 350 17.63 -22.23 13.55
CA GLN A 350 18.05 -21.13 14.44
C GLN A 350 16.96 -20.06 14.62
N MET A 351 15.80 -20.22 14.00
CA MET A 351 14.68 -19.28 14.13
C MET A 351 14.22 -19.00 15.57
N PRO A 352 14.19 -19.96 16.51
CA PRO A 352 13.90 -19.64 17.92
C PRO A 352 14.97 -18.72 18.53
N GLN A 353 16.25 -18.95 18.22
CA GLN A 353 17.34 -18.11 18.72
C GLN A 353 17.26 -16.70 18.10
N TRP A 354 16.94 -16.61 16.81
CA TRP A 354 16.76 -15.34 16.13
C TRP A 354 15.54 -14.59 16.62
N SER A 355 14.36 -15.21 16.68
CA SER A 355 13.17 -14.56 17.24
C SER A 355 13.45 -14.03 18.65
N SER A 356 14.07 -14.84 19.51
CA SER A 356 14.53 -14.43 20.83
C SER A 356 15.49 -13.24 20.77
N GLN A 357 16.52 -13.28 19.94
CA GLN A 357 17.52 -12.22 19.86
C GLN A 357 16.99 -10.91 19.21
N TYR A 358 16.10 -11.01 18.23
CA TYR A 358 15.62 -9.88 17.44
C TYR A 358 14.37 -9.24 18.04
N LEU A 359 13.37 -10.04 18.40
CA LEU A 359 12.10 -9.53 18.90
C LEU A 359 12.20 -9.02 20.34
N ARG A 360 13.15 -9.48 21.16
CA ARG A 360 13.36 -8.95 22.53
C ARG A 360 13.64 -7.45 22.57
N THR A 361 14.15 -6.87 21.48
CA THR A 361 14.39 -5.43 21.40
C THR A 361 13.08 -4.63 21.31
N VAL A 362 12.01 -5.23 20.79
CA VAL A 362 10.75 -4.53 20.53
C VAL A 362 10.05 -4.09 21.82
N PRO A 363 9.79 -4.95 22.82
CA PRO A 363 9.12 -4.51 24.04
C PRO A 363 9.97 -3.54 24.87
N ALA A 364 11.30 -3.67 24.79
CA ALA A 364 12.22 -2.77 25.48
C ALA A 364 12.21 -1.37 24.87
N ALA A 365 12.23 -1.27 23.54
CA ALA A 365 12.23 0.01 22.83
C ALA A 365 10.83 0.65 22.76
N PHE A 366 9.78 -0.16 22.67
CA PHE A 366 8.42 0.30 22.36
C PHE A 366 7.35 -0.36 23.24
N PRO A 367 7.36 -0.12 24.57
CA PRO A 367 6.44 -0.79 25.49
C PRO A 367 4.96 -0.40 25.31
N SER A 368 4.66 0.69 24.58
CA SER A 368 3.29 1.21 24.37
C SER A 368 2.60 0.71 23.10
N ILE A 369 3.19 -0.27 22.40
CA ILE A 369 2.60 -0.82 21.17
C ILE A 369 1.25 -1.46 21.47
N THR A 370 0.24 -1.08 20.69
CA THR A 370 -1.09 -1.70 20.66
C THR A 370 -1.28 -2.56 19.40
N ASP A 371 -0.46 -2.35 18.39
CA ASP A 371 -0.59 -2.91 17.07
C ASP A 371 0.75 -3.44 16.58
N PHE A 372 0.87 -4.76 16.49
CA PHE A 372 2.10 -5.40 16.04
C PHE A 372 1.83 -6.29 14.83
N SER A 373 2.64 -6.11 13.79
CA SER A 373 2.62 -6.96 12.60
C SER A 373 4.02 -7.47 12.30
N TRP A 374 4.15 -8.77 12.06
CA TRP A 374 5.37 -9.40 11.60
C TRP A 374 5.12 -10.19 10.33
N LEU A 375 5.65 -9.69 9.22
CA LEU A 375 5.65 -10.37 7.93
C LEU A 375 7.03 -10.95 7.68
N CYS A 376 7.12 -12.26 7.61
CA CYS A 376 8.34 -12.96 7.24
C CYS A 376 8.19 -13.60 5.86
N SER A 377 8.92 -13.08 4.88
CA SER A 377 8.91 -13.64 3.52
C SER A 377 10.17 -14.45 3.24
N GLN A 378 10.02 -15.77 3.13
CA GLN A 378 11.03 -16.64 2.54
C GLN A 378 10.78 -16.79 1.04
N MET A 379 11.81 -16.54 0.23
CA MET A 379 11.76 -16.95 -1.18
C MET A 379 11.73 -18.48 -1.24
N LYS A 380 10.98 -19.04 -2.20
CA LYS A 380 10.94 -20.48 -2.48
C LYS A 380 12.37 -21.01 -2.63
N TRP A 381 12.88 -21.69 -1.59
CA TRP A 381 14.11 -22.45 -1.70
C TRP A 381 13.82 -23.72 -2.50
N VAL A 382 14.77 -24.14 -3.33
CA VAL A 382 14.69 -25.38 -4.14
C VAL A 382 14.79 -26.65 -3.26
N GLY A 383 14.56 -26.54 -1.95
CA GLY A 383 14.92 -27.55 -0.94
C GLY A 383 13.79 -28.08 -0.06
N GLY A 384 12.52 -27.93 -0.47
CA GLY A 384 11.38 -28.45 0.31
C GLY A 384 10.98 -27.56 1.50
N ALA A 385 10.05 -28.07 2.31
CA ALA A 385 9.54 -27.40 3.50
C ALA A 385 10.64 -27.28 4.57
N VAL A 386 10.70 -26.14 5.25
CA VAL A 386 11.74 -25.84 6.23
C VAL A 386 11.10 -25.64 7.60
N ASP A 387 11.33 -26.58 8.51
CA ASP A 387 10.83 -26.59 9.89
C ASP A 387 11.63 -25.62 10.78
N THR A 388 10.92 -24.76 11.53
CA THR A 388 11.51 -23.81 12.48
C THR A 388 12.06 -24.46 13.74
N ARG A 389 11.70 -25.72 14.04
CA ARG A 389 12.01 -26.44 15.29
C ARG A 389 11.56 -25.71 16.56
N ALA A 390 10.62 -24.78 16.44
CA ALA A 390 10.00 -24.07 17.55
C ALA A 390 8.53 -23.86 17.28
N THR A 391 7.72 -23.94 18.33
CA THR A 391 6.29 -23.69 18.25
C THR A 391 6.00 -22.20 18.02
N LEU A 392 4.78 -21.88 17.61
CA LEU A 392 4.34 -20.49 17.50
C LEU A 392 4.53 -19.72 18.81
N ALA A 393 4.18 -20.29 19.97
CA ALA A 393 4.36 -19.61 21.25
C ALA A 393 5.84 -19.33 21.55
N GLU A 394 6.73 -20.27 21.28
CA GLU A 394 8.18 -20.08 21.50
C GLU A 394 8.77 -18.95 20.65
N LEU A 395 8.29 -18.80 19.40
CA LEU A 395 8.72 -17.72 18.51
C LEU A 395 8.20 -16.34 18.97
N LEU A 396 7.06 -16.32 19.65
CA LEU A 396 6.37 -15.10 20.08
C LEU A 396 6.65 -14.73 21.54
N GLU A 397 7.21 -15.63 22.34
CA GLU A 397 7.62 -15.41 23.74
C GLU A 397 8.34 -14.08 23.98
N PRO A 398 9.28 -13.65 23.10
CA PRO A 398 9.97 -12.37 23.26
C PRO A 398 9.06 -11.14 23.30
N LEU A 399 7.85 -11.23 22.73
CA LEU A 399 6.86 -10.15 22.67
C LEU A 399 5.85 -10.20 23.83
N ALA A 400 5.89 -11.23 24.67
CA ALA A 400 4.98 -11.39 25.81
C ALA A 400 4.91 -10.17 26.77
N PRO A 401 5.97 -9.35 26.95
CA PRO A 401 5.86 -8.15 27.77
C PRO A 401 4.92 -7.07 27.23
N LEU A 402 4.51 -7.12 25.94
CA LEU A 402 3.58 -6.17 25.32
C LEU A 402 2.13 -6.40 25.79
N ARG A 403 1.82 -6.09 27.05
CA ARG A 403 0.49 -6.36 27.63
C ARG A 403 -0.65 -5.51 27.07
N MET A 404 -0.33 -4.40 26.40
CA MET A 404 -1.30 -3.47 25.81
C MET A 404 -1.73 -3.84 24.38
N LEU A 405 -1.30 -5.00 23.89
CA LEU A 405 -1.50 -5.43 22.52
C LEU A 405 -2.98 -5.70 22.24
N ARG A 406 -3.50 -5.07 21.17
CA ARG A 406 -4.89 -5.18 20.72
C ARG A 406 -5.00 -5.82 19.35
N ARG A 407 -4.05 -5.55 18.45
CA ARG A 407 -4.01 -6.19 17.13
C ARG A 407 -2.66 -6.84 16.95
N PHE A 408 -2.68 -8.13 16.66
CA PHE A 408 -1.49 -8.90 16.40
C PHE A 408 -1.64 -9.63 15.07
N SER A 409 -0.66 -9.46 14.20
CA SER A 409 -0.60 -10.12 12.92
C SER A 409 0.76 -10.76 12.72
N VAL A 410 0.80 -12.05 12.40
CA VAL A 410 2.01 -12.74 11.99
C VAL A 410 1.76 -13.53 10.73
N ARG A 411 2.62 -13.33 9.73
CA ARG A 411 2.53 -14.01 8.44
C ARG A 411 3.88 -14.60 8.07
N PHE A 412 3.90 -15.91 7.84
CA PHE A 412 5.07 -16.59 7.28
C PHE A 412 4.77 -17.00 5.84
N SER A 413 5.46 -16.37 4.92
CA SER A 413 5.37 -16.64 3.49
C SER A 413 6.53 -17.49 3.01
N GLY A 414 6.25 -18.40 2.07
CA GLY A 414 7.22 -19.36 1.53
C GLY A 414 7.17 -20.74 2.20
N PRO A 415 8.24 -21.56 2.09
CA PRO A 415 8.23 -22.95 2.54
C PRO A 415 8.41 -23.12 4.06
N THR A 416 8.29 -22.06 4.86
CA THR A 416 8.50 -22.11 6.31
C THR A 416 7.35 -22.82 7.00
N VAL A 417 7.68 -23.86 7.75
CA VAL A 417 6.76 -24.63 8.58
C VAL A 417 6.96 -24.20 10.02
N VAL A 418 5.96 -23.56 10.60
CA VAL A 418 5.92 -23.21 12.03
C VAL A 418 4.93 -24.15 12.70
N PRO A 419 5.37 -25.11 13.52
CA PRO A 419 4.46 -25.93 14.31
C PRO A 419 3.59 -25.07 15.22
N TYR A 420 2.31 -25.41 15.33
CA TYR A 420 1.39 -24.80 16.30
C TYR A 420 0.34 -25.82 16.74
N SER A 421 -0.13 -25.63 17.97
CA SER A 421 -1.04 -26.51 18.71
C SER A 421 -2.06 -25.68 19.49
N SER A 422 -3.06 -26.33 20.08
CA SER A 422 -4.04 -25.65 20.95
C SER A 422 -3.38 -24.91 22.12
N SER A 423 -2.32 -25.49 22.69
CA SER A 423 -1.53 -24.90 23.77
C SER A 423 -0.89 -23.57 23.38
N ASP A 424 -0.49 -23.39 22.12
CA ASP A 424 0.06 -22.12 21.64
C ASP A 424 -1.01 -21.03 21.61
N PHE A 425 -2.23 -21.35 21.19
CA PHE A 425 -3.35 -20.41 21.19
C PHE A 425 -3.78 -20.05 22.61
N GLU A 426 -3.82 -21.02 23.53
CA GLU A 426 -4.09 -20.73 24.94
C GLU A 426 -3.03 -19.80 25.53
N TRP A 427 -1.74 -20.06 25.26
CA TRP A 427 -0.65 -19.20 25.69
C TRP A 427 -0.78 -17.77 25.14
N ILE A 428 -1.11 -17.62 23.85
CA ILE A 428 -1.33 -16.31 23.21
C ILE A 428 -2.47 -15.57 23.90
N ALA A 429 -3.61 -16.24 24.11
CA ALA A 429 -4.78 -15.64 24.74
C ALA A 429 -4.53 -15.24 26.21
N ASP A 430 -3.77 -16.05 26.95
CA ASP A 430 -3.37 -15.74 28.33
C ASP A 430 -2.34 -14.61 28.39
N THR A 431 -1.50 -14.49 27.36
CA THR A 431 -0.48 -13.46 27.27
C THR A 431 -1.09 -12.10 26.92
N TRP A 432 -2.05 -12.07 26.00
CA TRP A 432 -2.72 -10.86 25.50
C TRP A 432 -4.25 -10.97 25.53
N PRO A 433 -4.88 -10.95 26.72
CA PRO A 433 -6.32 -11.15 26.87
C PRO A 433 -7.19 -10.01 26.30
N ASP A 434 -6.59 -8.83 26.06
CA ASP A 434 -7.25 -7.66 25.51
C ASP A 434 -7.25 -7.59 23.97
N LEU A 435 -6.84 -8.67 23.29
CA LEU A 435 -6.82 -8.72 21.82
C LEU A 435 -8.20 -8.45 21.21
N GLU A 436 -8.22 -7.51 20.26
CA GLU A 436 -9.34 -7.18 19.39
C GLU A 436 -9.22 -7.87 18.03
N ALA A 437 -8.01 -8.11 17.54
CA ALA A 437 -7.76 -8.83 16.29
C ALA A 437 -6.50 -9.70 16.36
N PHE A 438 -6.63 -10.96 15.93
CA PHE A 438 -5.51 -11.89 15.80
C PHE A 438 -5.48 -12.48 14.39
N THR A 439 -4.35 -12.30 13.70
CA THR A 439 -4.12 -12.85 12.37
C THR A 439 -2.88 -13.71 12.37
N PHE A 440 -3.04 -14.99 12.05
CA PHE A 440 -1.95 -15.90 11.79
C PHE A 440 -2.11 -16.50 10.40
N VAL A 441 -1.15 -16.21 9.51
CA VAL A 441 -1.15 -16.69 8.13
C VAL A 441 0.12 -17.47 7.85
N LEU A 442 -0.04 -18.60 7.17
CA LEU A 442 1.05 -19.49 6.84
C LEU A 442 0.83 -20.04 5.43
N ASP A 443 1.78 -19.78 4.52
CA ASP A 443 1.66 -20.22 3.12
C ASP A 443 1.95 -21.72 2.96
N ALA A 444 2.76 -22.31 3.85
CA ALA A 444 3.07 -23.74 3.82
C ALA A 444 1.90 -24.57 4.37
N ILE A 445 1.51 -25.65 3.69
CA ILE A 445 0.55 -26.59 4.28
C ILE A 445 1.28 -27.45 5.31
N ILE A 446 0.82 -27.44 6.57
CA ILE A 446 1.40 -28.25 7.65
C ILE A 446 0.38 -29.33 8.00
N ALA A 447 0.84 -30.54 8.26
CA ALA A 447 0.00 -31.60 8.80
C ALA A 447 -0.12 -31.50 10.34
N THR A 448 -0.14 -30.30 10.93
CA THR A 448 -0.37 -30.11 12.38
C THR A 448 -1.87 -30.21 12.65
N ARG A 449 -2.25 -31.15 13.54
CA ARG A 449 -3.63 -31.68 13.61
C ARG A 449 -4.43 -31.26 14.83
N ASP A 450 -3.96 -30.26 15.57
CA ASP A 450 -4.45 -30.05 16.93
C ASP A 450 -5.41 -28.87 17.08
N ILE A 451 -5.58 -28.03 16.04
CA ILE A 451 -6.54 -26.92 16.09
C ILE A 451 -7.92 -27.40 15.63
N ASN A 452 -8.87 -27.37 16.54
CA ASN A 452 -10.28 -27.71 16.34
C ASN A 452 -11.20 -26.56 16.74
N ILE A 453 -12.51 -26.78 16.65
CA ILE A 453 -13.52 -25.75 16.91
C ILE A 453 -13.50 -25.30 18.38
N GLU A 454 -13.20 -26.23 19.29
CA GLU A 454 -13.07 -25.98 20.73
C GLU A 454 -11.88 -25.05 21.02
N THR A 455 -10.77 -25.21 20.29
CA THR A 455 -9.60 -24.33 20.43
C THR A 455 -9.95 -22.90 20.03
N VAL A 456 -10.64 -22.72 18.89
CA VAL A 456 -11.09 -21.42 18.40
C VAL A 456 -12.07 -20.77 19.39
N ALA A 457 -13.04 -21.53 19.88
CA ALA A 457 -14.00 -21.06 20.88
C ALA A 457 -13.30 -20.70 22.21
N SER A 458 -12.35 -21.51 22.67
CA SER A 458 -11.55 -21.25 23.87
C SER A 458 -10.74 -19.96 23.74
N PHE A 459 -10.10 -19.75 22.59
CA PHE A 459 -9.36 -18.52 22.28
C PHE A 459 -10.27 -17.29 22.31
N ALA A 460 -11.42 -17.35 21.61
CA ALA A 460 -12.39 -16.26 21.59
C ALA A 460 -12.95 -15.93 22.98
N ARG A 461 -13.15 -16.95 23.83
CA ARG A 461 -13.62 -16.77 25.21
C ARG A 461 -12.60 -16.06 26.09
N ARG A 462 -11.33 -16.45 25.99
CA ARG A 462 -10.23 -15.84 26.75
C ARG A 462 -9.94 -14.40 26.30
N CYS A 463 -10.10 -14.12 25.01
CA CYS A 463 -9.98 -12.78 24.44
C CYS A 463 -11.35 -12.09 24.31
N ALA A 464 -11.92 -11.61 25.42
CA ALA A 464 -13.31 -11.11 25.47
C ALA A 464 -13.61 -9.90 24.56
N ARG A 465 -12.59 -9.24 24.00
CA ARG A 465 -12.71 -8.13 23.05
C ARG A 465 -12.48 -8.52 21.60
N LEU A 466 -12.21 -9.80 21.32
CA LEU A 466 -11.87 -10.29 20.01
C LEU A 466 -13.01 -10.04 19.03
N ARG A 467 -12.69 -9.39 17.92
CA ARG A 467 -13.59 -9.07 16.81
C ARG A 467 -13.22 -9.79 15.54
N SER A 468 -11.93 -10.00 15.31
CA SER A 468 -11.43 -10.65 14.11
C SER A 468 -10.41 -11.73 14.48
N LEU A 469 -10.64 -12.93 13.96
CA LEU A 469 -9.74 -14.07 14.13
C LEU A 469 -9.46 -14.69 12.77
N ARG A 470 -8.18 -14.74 12.38
CA ARG A 470 -7.73 -15.46 11.20
C ARG A 470 -6.70 -16.51 11.60
N ILE A 471 -6.97 -17.76 11.23
CA ILE A 471 -6.09 -18.89 11.49
C ILE A 471 -5.73 -19.60 10.18
N PRO A 472 -4.52 -20.17 10.08
CA PRO A 472 -4.06 -20.71 8.81
C PRO A 472 -4.73 -22.04 8.50
N GLN A 473 -4.92 -22.91 9.50
CA GLN A 473 -5.51 -24.22 9.31
C GLN A 473 -6.30 -24.68 10.53
N MET A 474 -7.33 -25.47 10.30
CA MET A 474 -8.16 -26.08 11.34
C MET A 474 -8.66 -27.46 10.90
N ILE A 475 -8.70 -28.40 11.83
CA ILE A 475 -9.38 -29.69 11.65
C ILE A 475 -10.84 -29.55 12.05
N PHE A 476 -11.70 -29.99 11.15
CA PHE A 476 -13.12 -30.12 11.38
C PHE A 476 -13.49 -31.60 11.52
N LYS A 477 -14.04 -31.94 12.69
CA LYS A 477 -14.65 -33.25 12.99
C LYS A 477 -16.13 -33.00 13.22
N SER A 478 -16.97 -33.58 12.37
CA SER A 478 -18.43 -33.45 12.53
C SER A 478 -18.85 -34.35 13.70
N THR A 479 -19.06 -33.76 14.88
CA THR A 479 -19.71 -34.44 16.00
C THR A 479 -20.86 -33.54 16.45
N SER A 480 -22.09 -34.07 16.44
CA SER A 480 -23.30 -33.27 16.69
C SER A 480 -23.36 -32.67 18.11
N ASP A 481 -22.70 -33.30 19.07
CA ASP A 481 -22.78 -32.94 20.49
C ASP A 481 -21.91 -31.71 20.85
N THR A 482 -20.87 -31.40 20.09
CA THR A 482 -19.96 -30.27 20.39
C THR A 482 -20.54 -28.90 20.00
N ILE A 483 -21.50 -28.84 19.09
CA ILE A 483 -22.02 -27.59 18.51
C ILE A 483 -22.89 -26.81 19.52
N VAL A 484 -23.72 -27.51 20.30
CA VAL A 484 -24.73 -26.89 21.18
C VAL A 484 -24.09 -26.25 22.42
N ASP A 485 -23.05 -26.87 22.97
CA ASP A 485 -22.39 -26.38 24.19
C ASP A 485 -21.52 -25.14 23.92
N ILE A 486 -20.87 -25.09 22.76
CA ILE A 486 -19.94 -24.01 22.38
C ILE A 486 -20.66 -22.67 22.18
N HIS A 487 -21.85 -22.70 21.56
CA HIS A 487 -22.62 -21.50 21.23
C HIS A 487 -22.93 -20.64 22.46
N SER A 488 -23.23 -21.25 23.61
CA SER A 488 -23.61 -20.53 24.84
C SER A 488 -22.44 -19.77 25.50
N GLN A 489 -21.21 -20.02 25.08
CA GLN A 489 -20.00 -19.58 25.78
C GLN A 489 -19.12 -18.64 24.97
N ILE A 490 -19.45 -18.37 23.71
CA ILE A 490 -18.65 -17.50 22.85
C ILE A 490 -19.11 -16.05 23.04
N PRO A 491 -18.17 -15.11 23.26
CA PRO A 491 -18.50 -13.69 23.31
C PRO A 491 -19.14 -13.23 21.99
N PRO A 492 -20.23 -12.45 22.02
CA PRO A 492 -20.88 -11.92 20.82
C PRO A 492 -20.02 -10.87 20.09
N THR A 493 -18.80 -10.61 20.57
CA THR A 493 -17.89 -9.62 20.01
C THR A 493 -17.18 -10.11 18.75
N LEU A 494 -17.03 -11.43 18.56
CA LEU A 494 -16.38 -12.00 17.38
C LEU A 494 -17.27 -11.77 16.15
N ARG A 495 -16.76 -11.00 15.18
CA ARG A 495 -17.46 -10.58 13.96
C ARG A 495 -16.92 -11.23 12.71
N ASP A 496 -15.63 -11.57 12.68
CA ASP A 496 -14.99 -12.13 11.51
C ASP A 496 -14.15 -13.35 11.93
N LEU A 497 -14.46 -14.51 11.34
CA LEU A 497 -13.69 -15.74 11.50
C LEU A 497 -13.22 -16.20 10.13
N VAL A 498 -11.91 -16.18 9.89
CA VAL A 498 -11.30 -16.59 8.64
C VAL A 498 -10.43 -17.82 8.87
N ILE A 499 -10.72 -18.90 8.15
CA ILE A 499 -9.93 -20.14 8.19
C ILE A 499 -9.35 -20.35 6.79
N ASP A 500 -8.04 -20.20 6.64
CA ASP A 500 -7.41 -20.27 5.32
C ASP A 500 -7.48 -21.69 4.73
N ASN A 501 -7.31 -22.73 5.55
CA ASN A 501 -7.46 -24.13 5.13
C ASN A 501 -8.24 -24.96 6.16
N LEU A 502 -9.32 -25.60 5.73
CA LEU A 502 -10.10 -26.50 6.55
C LEU A 502 -9.81 -27.95 6.18
N PHE A 503 -9.34 -28.74 7.15
CA PHE A 503 -9.13 -30.16 7.00
C PHE A 503 -10.31 -30.93 7.57
N TRP A 504 -11.08 -31.58 6.71
CA TRP A 504 -12.25 -32.32 7.12
C TRP A 504 -11.89 -33.78 7.36
N GLN A 505 -12.06 -34.25 8.60
CA GLN A 505 -11.93 -35.65 8.97
C GLN A 505 -13.33 -36.28 9.11
N MET A 506 -13.64 -37.28 8.28
CA MET A 506 -14.91 -38.00 8.32
C MET A 506 -14.84 -39.20 9.28
N GLU A 507 -15.90 -39.42 10.07
CA GLU A 507 -16.01 -40.58 10.97
C GLU A 507 -16.63 -41.82 10.30
N HIS A 508 -17.36 -41.66 9.19
CA HIS A 508 -18.00 -42.76 8.47
C HIS A 508 -17.72 -42.71 6.96
N GLU A 509 -17.16 -43.79 6.40
CA GLU A 509 -17.05 -43.97 4.95
C GLU A 509 -18.45 -44.19 4.35
N GLY A 510 -18.83 -43.37 3.35
CA GLY A 510 -19.98 -43.68 2.48
C GLY A 510 -21.14 -42.68 2.48
N VAL A 511 -21.06 -41.55 3.18
CA VAL A 511 -22.05 -40.47 3.06
C VAL A 511 -21.44 -39.34 2.23
N ASP A 512 -21.94 -39.16 1.01
CA ASP A 512 -21.70 -37.95 0.19
C ASP A 512 -22.36 -36.76 0.90
N MET A 513 -21.60 -36.08 1.76
CA MET A 513 -22.06 -34.87 2.43
C MET A 513 -21.67 -33.63 1.64
N ASP A 514 -22.58 -32.65 1.64
CA ASP A 514 -22.45 -31.36 0.99
C ASP A 514 -21.24 -30.60 1.56
N GLU A 515 -20.35 -30.07 0.71
CA GLU A 515 -19.22 -29.19 1.09
C GLU A 515 -19.67 -27.96 1.91
N LYS A 516 -20.98 -27.66 1.92
CA LYS A 516 -21.58 -26.61 2.75
C LYS A 516 -21.76 -26.98 4.22
N GLU A 517 -21.69 -28.27 4.60
CA GLU A 517 -21.91 -28.71 5.98
C GLU A 517 -20.93 -28.10 6.99
N PRO A 518 -19.60 -28.03 6.73
CA PRO A 518 -18.67 -27.44 7.68
C PRO A 518 -18.90 -25.94 7.85
N LEU A 519 -19.22 -25.23 6.76
CA LEU A 519 -19.54 -23.81 6.81
C LEU A 519 -20.82 -23.55 7.62
N ALA A 520 -21.87 -24.34 7.39
CA ALA A 520 -23.11 -24.24 8.13
C ALA A 520 -22.88 -24.51 9.62
N THR A 521 -22.10 -25.54 9.94
CA THR A 521 -21.77 -25.90 11.33
C THR A 521 -20.98 -24.81 12.03
N LEU A 522 -19.93 -24.29 11.40
CA LEU A 522 -19.14 -23.18 11.96
C LEU A 522 -19.98 -21.92 12.12
N SER A 523 -20.87 -21.62 11.18
CA SER A 523 -21.79 -20.47 11.29
C SER A 523 -22.78 -20.65 12.43
N LEU A 524 -23.21 -21.88 12.72
CA LEU A 524 -24.03 -22.19 13.89
C LEU A 524 -23.23 -22.07 15.19
N SER A 525 -21.97 -22.49 15.23
CA SER A 525 -21.12 -22.34 16.42
C SER A 525 -20.72 -20.89 16.69
N PHE A 526 -20.54 -20.08 15.65
CA PHE A 526 -20.15 -18.66 15.72
C PHE A 526 -21.22 -17.75 15.09
N PRO A 527 -22.42 -17.66 15.68
CA PRO A 527 -23.58 -17.01 15.06
C PRO A 527 -23.43 -15.51 14.83
N SER A 528 -22.54 -14.86 15.59
CA SER A 528 -22.26 -13.41 15.47
C SER A 528 -21.15 -13.11 14.47
N ALA A 529 -20.43 -14.15 14.01
CA ALA A 529 -19.29 -14.01 13.12
C ALA A 529 -19.66 -14.31 11.67
N ASN A 530 -19.14 -13.49 10.76
CA ASN A 530 -19.03 -13.83 9.36
C ASN A 530 -17.91 -14.85 9.18
N VAL A 531 -18.28 -16.10 8.89
CA VAL A 531 -17.34 -17.21 8.71
C VAL A 531 -16.93 -17.29 7.24
N SER A 532 -15.63 -17.17 6.99
CA SER A 532 -15.03 -17.33 5.66
C SER A 532 -14.05 -18.51 5.66
N LEU A 533 -14.26 -19.43 4.73
CA LEU A 533 -13.38 -20.58 4.51
C LEU A 533 -12.59 -20.37 3.22
N GLY A 534 -11.28 -20.61 3.27
CA GLY A 534 -10.42 -20.66 2.10
C GLY A 534 -10.54 -22.02 1.40
N ARG A 535 -9.54 -22.89 1.57
CA ARG A 535 -9.49 -24.20 0.92
C ARG A 535 -9.99 -25.30 1.83
N ILE A 536 -10.91 -26.15 1.35
CA ILE A 536 -11.35 -27.37 2.06
C ILE A 536 -10.56 -28.57 1.53
N THR A 537 -10.05 -29.42 2.43
CA THR A 537 -9.29 -30.63 2.08
C THR A 537 -9.81 -31.82 2.88
N HIS A 538 -10.17 -32.91 2.21
CA HIS A 538 -10.61 -34.15 2.86
C HIS A 538 -9.40 -34.96 3.35
N LEU A 539 -9.41 -35.35 4.62
CA LEU A 539 -8.42 -36.25 5.18
C LEU A 539 -8.95 -37.69 5.10
N PRO A 540 -8.20 -38.64 4.49
CA PRO A 540 -8.55 -40.05 4.57
C PRO A 540 -8.46 -40.51 6.03
N GLN A 541 -9.36 -41.39 6.45
CA GLN A 541 -9.25 -42.04 7.74
C GLN A 541 -7.91 -42.79 7.80
N LEU A 542 -7.06 -42.41 8.75
CA LEU A 542 -5.93 -43.25 9.10
C LEU A 542 -6.49 -44.45 9.85
N SER A 543 -6.59 -45.58 9.15
CA SER A 543 -6.87 -46.88 9.73
C SER A 543 -5.88 -47.11 10.86
N THR A 544 -6.35 -47.04 12.11
CA THR A 544 -5.60 -47.44 13.29
C THR A 544 -5.39 -48.94 13.21
N THR A 545 -4.21 -49.37 12.76
CA THR A 545 -3.73 -50.76 12.92
C THR A 545 -2.96 -50.91 14.20
#